data_AF-A0A371DR05-F1
#
_entry.id   AF-A0A371DR05-F1
#
_cell.length_a   1.000
_cell.length_b   1.000
_cell.length_c   1.000
_cell.angle_alpha   90.00
_cell.angle_beta   90.00
_cell.angle_gamma   90.00
#
_symmetry.space_group_name_H-M   'P 1'
#
loop_
_entity.id
_entity.type
_entity.pdbx_description
1 polymer ?
#
loop_
_entity_poly.entity_id
_entity_poly.type
_entity_poly.pdbx_seq_one_letter_code
_entity_poly.pdbx_strand_id
1 'polypeptide(L)'
;MAAVDLPTYSDVQAAQRARTELKQNFVTLTNDQLDIQELFRTVAAQLESTPEIGERHAVCEEWNKLRQRHRRIYRDSQHNAGLCAHFLKNFAEILLPLAQSEDVSLEQKRSMIGKFLETIPVHLNASKVHAEKFSRLCTEVELFPRKVASALRIKAEPLGFFESVWTGIEDICMTIWRTLHRLLTKMIYTFKVALARLEKLRFSCFGISVDAHFHQYRSLEPEAVTTGDGHEMSTPKLVGEVGADCDALIAKLTAFESVWHVVHLACLTLSSDLAMAKSFTMTYPPVPQACDSNLRAASLVHTPLVECLNAYAMGKSPDLV
;
A
#
# COMPACT_ATOMS: atom_id res chain seq x y z
N MET A 1 -12.81 18.19 39.93
CA MET A 1 -11.50 18.03 39.28
C MET A 1 -11.46 16.61 38.72
N ALA A 2 -11.66 16.44 37.42
CA ALA A 2 -11.56 15.12 36.79
C ALA A 2 -10.07 14.74 36.75
N ALA A 3 -9.72 13.59 37.32
CA ALA A 3 -8.37 13.06 37.24
C ALA A 3 -8.04 12.82 35.76
N VAL A 4 -6.95 13.41 35.29
CA VAL A 4 -6.37 13.06 34.00
C VAL A 4 -5.82 11.65 34.17
N ASP A 5 -6.53 10.64 33.67
CA ASP A 5 -6.03 9.27 33.61
C ASP A 5 -4.75 9.28 32.80
N LEU A 6 -3.63 9.05 33.48
CA LEU A 6 -2.32 8.93 32.84
C LEU A 6 -2.32 7.68 31.94
N PRO A 7 -1.71 7.74 30.75
CA PRO A 7 -1.58 6.58 29.87
C PRO A 7 -0.99 5.41 30.63
N THR A 8 -1.59 4.22 30.50
CA THR A 8 -1.02 3.05 31.16
C THR A 8 0.28 2.66 30.45
N TYR A 9 1.19 1.98 31.17
CA TYR A 9 2.42 1.45 30.60
C TYR A 9 2.17 0.56 29.36
N SER A 10 1.04 -0.15 29.35
CA SER A 10 0.58 -0.95 28.20
C SER A 10 0.26 -0.09 26.98
N ASP A 11 -0.37 1.07 27.17
CA ASP A 11 -0.73 1.98 26.07
C ASP A 11 0.51 2.61 25.43
N VAL A 12 1.51 2.97 26.25
CA VAL A 12 2.78 3.51 25.78
C VAL A 12 3.56 2.45 24.99
N GLN A 13 3.60 1.21 25.48
CA GLN A 13 4.24 0.10 24.75
C GLN A 13 3.50 -0.25 23.46
N ALA A 14 2.16 -0.19 23.44
CA ALA A 14 1.38 -0.41 22.25
C ALA A 14 1.70 0.66 21.21
N ALA A 15 1.66 1.95 21.57
CA ALA A 15 1.97 3.09 20.70
C ALA A 15 3.43 3.16 20.21
N GLN A 16 4.36 2.52 20.90
CA GLN A 16 5.74 2.37 20.43
C GLN A 16 5.92 1.22 19.43
N ARG A 17 5.26 0.07 19.66
CA ARG A 17 5.33 -1.11 18.77
C ARG A 17 4.84 -0.78 17.37
N ALA A 18 3.57 -0.44 17.30
CA ALA A 18 3.03 0.59 16.45
C ALA A 18 3.92 1.39 15.49
N ARG A 19 4.61 2.38 16.06
CA ARG A 19 5.47 3.31 15.37
C ARG A 19 6.60 2.54 14.69
N THR A 20 7.14 1.56 15.40
CA THR A 20 8.20 0.68 14.89
C THR A 20 7.71 -0.15 13.71
N GLU A 21 6.52 -0.75 13.79
CA GLU A 21 5.90 -1.51 12.70
C GLU A 21 5.64 -0.62 11.48
N LEU A 22 5.10 0.58 11.67
CA LEU A 22 4.89 1.54 10.60
C LEU A 22 6.21 1.91 9.91
N LYS A 23 7.23 2.28 10.68
CA LYS A 23 8.56 2.61 10.14
C LYS A 23 9.15 1.41 9.40
N GLN A 24 9.05 0.21 9.97
CA GLN A 24 9.54 -1.02 9.36
C GLN A 24 8.85 -1.32 8.01
N ASN A 25 7.53 -1.13 7.92
CA ASN A 25 6.80 -1.29 6.65
C ASN A 25 7.33 -0.36 5.56
N PHE A 26 7.65 0.89 5.91
CA PHE A 26 8.22 1.86 4.96
C PHE A 26 9.69 1.60 4.59
N VAL A 27 10.48 1.04 5.50
CA VAL A 27 11.82 0.51 5.20
C VAL A 27 11.69 -0.61 4.15
N THR A 28 10.79 -1.57 4.39
CA THR A 28 10.54 -2.68 3.48
C THR A 28 10.10 -2.20 2.10
N LEU A 29 9.22 -1.21 1.98
CA LEU A 29 8.82 -0.64 0.68
C LEU A 29 10.01 -0.12 -0.16
N THR A 30 10.99 0.50 0.49
CA THR A 30 12.14 1.08 -0.20
C THR A 30 13.02 -0.04 -0.76
N ASN A 31 13.20 -1.13 -0.01
CA ASN A 31 13.94 -2.30 -0.46
C ASN A 31 13.15 -3.07 -1.54
N ASP A 32 11.85 -3.27 -1.33
CA ASP A 32 10.96 -3.94 -2.27
C ASP A 32 10.94 -3.25 -3.63
N GLN A 33 11.09 -1.92 -3.67
CA GLN A 33 11.19 -1.21 -4.93
C GLN A 33 12.38 -1.65 -5.80
N LEU A 34 13.54 -1.92 -5.18
CA LEU A 34 14.72 -2.40 -5.90
C LEU A 34 14.51 -3.84 -6.36
N ASP A 35 14.01 -4.68 -5.47
CA ASP A 35 13.71 -6.08 -5.78
C ASP A 35 12.67 -6.21 -6.89
N ILE A 36 11.62 -5.39 -6.89
CA ILE A 36 10.62 -5.36 -7.97
C ILE A 36 11.28 -5.01 -9.31
N GLN A 37 12.18 -4.01 -9.34
CA GLN A 37 12.86 -3.66 -10.58
C GLN A 37 13.73 -4.80 -11.10
N GLU A 38 14.34 -5.54 -10.20
CA GLU A 38 15.17 -6.70 -10.52
C GLU A 38 14.31 -7.87 -11.02
N LEU A 39 13.22 -8.22 -10.33
CA LEU A 39 12.28 -9.26 -10.78
C LEU A 39 11.70 -8.94 -12.18
N PHE A 40 11.34 -7.67 -12.44
CA PHE A 40 10.94 -7.26 -13.80
C PHE A 40 12.06 -7.45 -14.83
N ARG A 41 13.33 -7.30 -14.44
CA ARG A 41 14.49 -7.50 -15.32
C ARG A 41 14.77 -8.99 -15.55
N THR A 42 14.68 -9.81 -14.50
CA THR A 42 14.89 -11.26 -14.55
C THR A 42 13.89 -11.92 -15.48
N VAL A 43 12.59 -11.65 -15.31
CA VAL A 43 11.55 -12.20 -16.19
C VAL A 43 11.75 -11.72 -17.64
N ALA A 44 12.15 -10.45 -17.86
CA ALA A 44 12.43 -9.96 -19.20
C ALA A 44 13.59 -10.75 -19.85
N ALA A 45 14.69 -10.96 -19.14
CA ALA A 45 15.83 -11.71 -19.63
C ALA A 45 15.48 -13.19 -19.91
N GLN A 46 14.70 -13.82 -19.04
CA GLN A 46 14.19 -15.19 -19.26
C GLN A 46 13.37 -15.27 -20.55
N LEU A 47 12.42 -14.34 -20.77
CA LEU A 47 11.60 -14.32 -21.98
C LEU A 47 12.42 -14.04 -23.25
N GLU A 48 13.37 -13.10 -23.20
CA GLU A 48 14.21 -12.72 -24.35
C GLU A 48 15.18 -13.84 -24.74
N SER A 49 15.72 -14.56 -23.75
CA SER A 49 16.63 -15.70 -23.96
C SER A 49 15.92 -16.99 -24.41
N THR A 50 14.59 -17.02 -24.34
CA THR A 50 13.79 -18.19 -24.74
C THR A 50 13.61 -18.22 -26.27
N PRO A 51 14.12 -19.24 -26.99
CA PRO A 51 14.10 -19.29 -28.46
C PRO A 51 12.70 -19.18 -29.08
N GLU A 52 11.68 -19.76 -28.43
CA GLU A 52 10.30 -19.76 -28.89
C GLU A 52 9.62 -18.41 -28.75
N ILE A 53 10.10 -17.55 -27.85
CA ILE A 53 9.54 -16.23 -27.58
C ILE A 53 10.38 -15.19 -28.34
N GLY A 54 11.61 -14.94 -27.88
CA GLY A 54 12.50 -13.91 -28.40
C GLY A 54 12.05 -12.48 -28.09
N GLU A 55 12.95 -11.51 -28.32
CA GLU A 55 12.77 -10.10 -27.90
C GLU A 55 11.52 -9.40 -28.48
N ARG A 56 11.12 -9.76 -29.71
CA ARG A 56 10.00 -9.11 -30.42
C ARG A 56 8.65 -9.76 -30.17
N HIS A 57 8.57 -10.71 -29.24
CA HIS A 57 7.31 -11.40 -28.94
C HIS A 57 6.31 -10.48 -28.23
N ALA A 58 5.01 -10.67 -28.50
CA ALA A 58 3.94 -9.90 -27.88
C ALA A 58 3.97 -9.98 -26.33
N VAL A 59 4.37 -11.11 -25.76
CA VAL A 59 4.51 -11.27 -24.29
C VAL A 59 5.65 -10.43 -23.71
N CYS A 60 6.75 -10.24 -24.43
CA CYS A 60 7.85 -9.34 -24.03
C CYS A 60 7.37 -7.89 -24.04
N GLU A 61 6.62 -7.48 -25.07
CA GLU A 61 6.01 -6.16 -25.11
C GLU A 61 5.02 -5.93 -23.96
N GLU A 62 4.18 -6.93 -23.66
CA GLU A 62 3.24 -6.86 -22.55
C GLU A 62 3.96 -6.73 -21.20
N TRP A 63 4.99 -7.56 -20.96
CA TRP A 63 5.80 -7.48 -19.76
C TRP A 63 6.45 -6.09 -19.59
N ASN A 64 6.99 -5.54 -20.68
CA ASN A 64 7.56 -4.21 -20.66
C ASN A 64 6.51 -3.13 -20.35
N LYS A 65 5.27 -3.26 -20.84
CA LYS A 65 4.16 -2.37 -20.48
C LYS A 65 3.85 -2.44 -18.98
N LEU A 66 3.84 -3.63 -18.37
CA LEU A 66 3.66 -3.81 -16.93
C LEU A 66 4.79 -3.13 -16.13
N ARG A 67 6.05 -3.34 -16.55
CA ARG A 67 7.23 -2.69 -15.95
C ARG A 67 7.15 -1.15 -16.03
N GLN A 68 6.78 -0.61 -17.19
CA GLN A 68 6.64 0.84 -17.38
C GLN A 68 5.49 1.41 -16.53
N ARG A 69 4.39 0.68 -16.45
CA ARG A 69 3.24 1.04 -15.62
C ARG A 69 3.61 1.04 -14.14
N HIS A 70 4.34 0.03 -13.66
CA HIS A 70 4.88 0.01 -12.31
C HIS A 70 5.71 1.26 -12.00
N ARG A 71 6.69 1.59 -12.86
CA ARG A 71 7.53 2.79 -12.69
C ARG A 71 6.71 4.08 -12.59
N ARG A 72 5.65 4.20 -13.39
CA ARG A 72 4.74 5.36 -13.34
C ARG A 72 3.96 5.40 -12.03
N ILE A 73 3.33 4.28 -11.64
CA ILE A 73 2.56 4.18 -10.40
C ILE A 73 3.46 4.50 -9.20
N TYR A 74 4.67 3.95 -9.15
CA TYR A 74 5.62 4.20 -8.08
C TYR A 74 5.98 5.69 -7.98
N ARG A 75 6.37 6.34 -9.07
CA ARG A 75 6.67 7.78 -9.07
C ARG A 75 5.48 8.63 -8.64
N ASP A 76 4.30 8.35 -9.18
CA ASP A 76 3.07 9.06 -8.78
C ASP A 76 2.81 8.88 -7.27
N SER A 77 3.07 7.68 -6.75
CA SER A 77 2.89 7.36 -5.34
C SER A 77 3.88 8.13 -4.45
N GLN A 78 5.16 8.23 -4.83
CA GLN A 78 6.15 9.02 -4.10
C GLN A 78 5.77 10.50 -4.07
N HIS A 79 5.33 11.04 -5.21
CA HIS A 79 4.86 12.42 -5.28
C HIS A 79 3.66 12.66 -4.34
N ASN A 80 2.68 11.76 -4.35
CA ASN A 80 1.52 11.88 -3.45
C ASN A 80 1.87 11.69 -1.98
N ALA A 81 2.86 10.85 -1.66
CA ALA A 81 3.35 10.72 -0.30
C ALA A 81 3.92 12.06 0.20
N GLY A 82 4.66 12.79 -0.65
CA GLY A 82 5.14 14.13 -0.33
C GLY A 82 4.00 15.12 -0.08
N LEU A 83 2.93 15.09 -0.90
CA LEU A 83 1.74 15.92 -0.69
C LEU A 83 1.02 15.59 0.62
N CYS A 84 0.82 14.29 0.92
CA CYS A 84 0.22 13.85 2.17
C CYS A 84 1.08 14.23 3.38
N ALA A 85 2.41 14.06 3.30
CA ALA A 85 3.32 14.44 4.36
C ALA A 85 3.27 15.94 4.63
N HIS A 86 3.27 16.77 3.58
CA HIS A 86 3.15 18.21 3.71
C HIS A 86 1.82 18.63 4.37
N PHE A 87 0.71 18.02 3.95
CA PHE A 87 -0.60 18.28 4.56
C PHE A 87 -0.64 17.92 6.05
N LEU A 88 -0.21 16.71 6.40
CA LEU A 88 -0.17 16.24 7.80
C LEU A 88 0.82 17.05 8.65
N LYS A 89 1.94 17.50 8.07
CA LYS A 89 2.87 18.40 8.72
C LYS A 89 2.24 19.76 9.01
N ASN A 90 1.53 20.35 8.05
CA ASN A 90 0.80 21.62 8.26
C ASN A 90 -0.27 21.48 9.34
N PHE A 91 -0.91 20.32 9.46
CA PHE A 91 -1.82 20.05 10.58
C PHE A 91 -1.11 20.17 11.94
N ALA A 92 0.04 19.51 12.10
CA ALA A 92 0.79 19.50 13.35
C ALA A 92 1.50 20.84 13.67
N GLU A 93 2.05 21.52 12.66
CA GLU A 93 2.88 22.71 12.85
C GLU A 93 2.12 24.03 12.73
N ILE A 94 0.95 24.04 12.07
CA ILE A 94 0.18 25.27 11.81
C ILE A 94 -1.19 25.19 12.49
N LEU A 95 -2.01 24.18 12.17
CA LEU A 95 -3.36 24.13 12.72
C LEU A 95 -3.34 23.95 14.23
N LEU A 96 -2.54 23.00 14.74
CA LEU A 96 -2.53 22.68 16.16
C LEU A 96 -2.10 23.88 17.03
N PRO A 97 -0.98 24.58 16.77
CA PRO A 97 -0.58 25.72 17.60
C PRO A 97 -1.57 26.88 17.51
N LEU A 98 -2.07 27.20 16.31
CA LEU A 98 -3.03 28.28 16.12
C LEU A 98 -4.38 27.97 16.78
N ALA A 99 -4.85 26.73 16.69
CA ALA A 99 -6.08 26.31 17.33
C ALA A 99 -5.97 26.30 18.86
N GLN A 100 -4.77 26.13 19.43
CA GLN A 100 -4.54 26.17 20.88
C GLN A 100 -4.23 27.57 21.42
N SER A 101 -3.98 28.55 20.55
CA SER A 101 -3.76 29.93 20.99
C SER A 101 -5.00 30.52 21.67
N GLU A 102 -4.76 31.25 22.76
CA GLU A 102 -5.79 32.02 23.47
C GLU A 102 -6.25 33.26 22.68
N ASP A 103 -5.38 33.75 21.77
CA ASP A 103 -5.64 34.93 20.94
C ASP A 103 -6.62 34.66 19.78
N VAL A 104 -6.95 33.37 19.54
CA VAL A 104 -7.79 32.95 18.43
C VAL A 104 -9.23 32.71 18.91
N SER A 105 -10.17 33.43 18.30
CA SER A 105 -11.59 33.29 18.64
C SER A 105 -12.14 31.91 18.28
N LEU A 106 -13.20 31.46 18.96
CA LEU A 106 -13.84 30.18 18.65
C LEU A 106 -14.35 30.09 17.21
N GLU A 107 -14.78 31.21 16.64
CA GLU A 107 -15.20 31.29 15.24
C GLU A 107 -14.03 31.08 14.29
N GLN A 108 -12.86 31.68 14.58
CA GLN A 108 -11.64 31.47 13.82
C GLN A 108 -11.15 30.02 13.95
N LYS A 109 -11.16 29.43 15.16
CA LYS A 109 -10.83 28.00 15.36
C LYS A 109 -11.73 27.11 14.51
N ARG A 110 -13.04 27.35 14.52
CA ARG A 110 -14.02 26.62 13.70
C ARG A 110 -13.74 26.75 12.20
N SER A 111 -13.42 27.96 11.74
CA SER A 111 -13.08 28.24 10.33
C SER A 111 -11.82 27.49 9.90
N MET A 112 -10.75 27.53 10.70
CA MET A 112 -9.49 26.85 10.41
C MET A 112 -9.66 25.32 10.35
N ILE A 113 -10.34 24.73 11.33
CA ILE A 113 -10.66 23.29 11.32
C ILE A 113 -11.51 22.94 10.09
N GLY A 114 -12.46 23.80 9.72
CA GLY A 114 -13.27 23.65 8.50
C GLY A 114 -12.44 23.54 7.23
N LYS A 115 -11.46 24.44 7.02
CA LYS A 115 -10.59 24.43 5.84
C LYS A 115 -9.75 23.15 5.73
N PHE A 116 -9.24 22.64 6.86
CA PHE A 116 -8.52 21.37 6.87
C PHE A 116 -9.44 20.20 6.52
N LEU A 117 -10.65 20.15 7.09
CA LEU A 117 -11.66 19.14 6.75
C LEU A 117 -12.02 19.11 5.26
N GLU A 118 -12.06 20.27 4.60
CA GLU A 118 -12.33 20.36 3.16
C GLU A 118 -11.21 19.79 2.30
N THR A 119 -9.99 19.72 2.83
CA THR A 119 -8.79 19.25 2.10
C THR A 119 -8.57 17.74 2.24
N ILE A 120 -8.96 17.14 3.37
CA ILE A 120 -8.76 15.70 3.65
C ILE A 120 -9.33 14.77 2.55
N PRO A 121 -10.51 15.02 1.93
CA PRO A 121 -11.04 14.19 0.86
C PRO A 121 -10.07 14.01 -0.32
N VAL A 122 -9.22 15.00 -0.61
CA VAL A 122 -8.21 14.92 -1.68
C VAL A 122 -7.20 13.81 -1.37
N HIS A 123 -6.68 13.78 -0.14
CA HIS A 123 -5.70 12.79 0.31
C HIS A 123 -6.32 11.40 0.49
N LEU A 124 -7.59 11.33 0.94
CA LEU A 124 -8.35 10.08 1.00
C LEU A 124 -8.55 9.45 -0.36
N ASN A 125 -8.92 10.25 -1.35
CA ASN A 125 -9.12 9.77 -2.71
C ASN A 125 -7.78 9.36 -3.35
N ALA A 126 -6.73 10.16 -3.14
CA ALA A 126 -5.39 9.84 -3.64
C ALA A 126 -4.87 8.50 -3.09
N SER A 127 -4.97 8.27 -1.79
CA SER A 127 -4.52 7.01 -1.17
C SER A 127 -5.29 5.80 -1.69
N LYS A 128 -6.61 5.92 -1.81
CA LYS A 128 -7.46 4.87 -2.40
C LYS A 128 -7.08 4.57 -3.85
N VAL A 129 -6.90 5.61 -4.67
CA VAL A 129 -6.52 5.46 -6.08
C VAL A 129 -5.18 4.75 -6.22
N HIS A 130 -4.20 5.04 -5.36
CA HIS A 130 -2.90 4.36 -5.38
C HIS A 130 -2.99 2.90 -4.96
N ALA A 131 -3.74 2.60 -3.89
CA ALA A 131 -4.01 1.22 -3.50
C ALA A 131 -4.64 0.44 -4.67
N GLU A 132 -5.66 1.00 -5.33
CA GLU A 132 -6.28 0.38 -6.50
C GLU A 132 -5.34 0.21 -7.69
N LYS A 133 -4.44 1.18 -7.94
CA LYS A 133 -3.45 1.09 -9.03
C LYS A 133 -2.47 -0.07 -8.80
N PHE A 134 -1.95 -0.23 -7.58
CA PHE A 134 -1.08 -1.36 -7.22
C PHE A 134 -1.84 -2.69 -7.27
N SER A 135 -3.05 -2.74 -6.72
CA SER A 135 -3.91 -3.94 -6.76
C SER A 135 -4.18 -4.43 -8.19
N ARG A 136 -4.50 -3.50 -9.12
CA ARG A 136 -4.69 -3.84 -10.54
C ARG A 136 -3.39 -4.34 -11.18
N LEU A 137 -2.25 -3.76 -10.84
CA LEU A 137 -0.96 -4.23 -11.32
C LEU A 137 -0.66 -5.65 -10.80
N CYS A 138 -0.94 -5.95 -9.53
CA CYS A 138 -0.83 -7.31 -8.98
C CYS A 138 -1.65 -8.30 -9.81
N THR A 139 -2.91 -7.99 -10.08
CA THR A 139 -3.78 -8.86 -10.89
C THR A 139 -3.21 -9.06 -12.29
N GLU A 140 -2.68 -8.03 -12.94
CA GLU A 140 -2.09 -8.18 -14.28
C GLU A 140 -0.81 -9.04 -14.26
N VAL A 141 0.01 -8.94 -13.21
CA VAL A 141 1.21 -9.78 -13.01
C VAL A 141 0.82 -11.24 -12.69
N GLU A 142 -0.21 -11.46 -11.87
CA GLU A 142 -0.74 -12.80 -11.53
C GLU A 142 -1.19 -13.60 -12.77
N LEU A 143 -1.70 -12.89 -13.78
CA LEU A 143 -2.15 -13.51 -15.04
C LEU A 143 -0.99 -13.82 -16.00
N PHE A 144 0.17 -13.20 -15.80
CA PHE A 144 1.23 -13.18 -16.78
C PHE A 144 1.87 -14.57 -17.03
N PRO A 145 2.17 -15.41 -16.01
CA PRO A 145 2.72 -16.75 -16.24
C PRO A 145 1.86 -17.62 -17.16
N ARG A 146 0.54 -17.47 -17.10
CA ARG A 146 -0.39 -18.20 -17.98
C ARG A 146 -0.29 -17.76 -19.43
N LYS A 147 -0.08 -16.48 -19.67
CA LYS A 147 0.15 -15.93 -21.03
C LYS A 147 1.46 -16.46 -21.62
N VAL A 148 2.49 -16.59 -20.79
CA VAL A 148 3.76 -17.23 -21.19
C VAL A 148 3.54 -18.70 -21.54
N ALA A 149 2.85 -19.46 -20.68
CA ALA A 149 2.52 -20.86 -20.95
C ALA A 149 1.70 -21.05 -22.25
N SER A 150 0.71 -20.18 -22.49
CA SER A 150 -0.08 -20.18 -23.73
C SER A 150 0.78 -19.89 -24.97
N ALA A 151 1.62 -18.85 -24.91
CA ALA A 151 2.52 -18.49 -26.01
C ALA A 151 3.48 -19.64 -26.40
N LEU A 152 3.98 -20.37 -25.39
CA LEU A 152 4.88 -21.49 -25.59
C LEU A 152 4.15 -22.73 -26.15
N ARG A 153 2.87 -22.93 -25.78
CA ARG A 153 2.07 -24.05 -26.27
C ARG A 153 1.66 -23.90 -27.74
N ILE A 154 1.35 -22.69 -28.19
CA ILE A 154 0.94 -22.41 -29.59
C ILE A 154 2.05 -22.77 -30.59
N LYS A 155 3.32 -22.74 -30.18
CA LYS A 155 4.45 -23.18 -31.03
C LYS A 155 4.76 -24.68 -30.94
N ALA A 156 4.23 -25.39 -29.93
CA ALA A 156 4.54 -26.80 -29.68
C ALA A 156 3.50 -27.79 -30.27
N GLU A 157 2.27 -27.35 -30.60
CA GLU A 157 1.21 -28.20 -31.18
C GLU A 157 0.62 -27.58 -32.47
N PRO A 158 0.29 -28.35 -33.52
CA PRO A 158 -0.47 -27.83 -34.67
C PRO A 158 -1.92 -27.53 -34.26
N LEU A 159 -2.42 -26.37 -34.69
CA LEU A 159 -3.77 -25.84 -34.47
C LEU A 159 -4.90 -26.86 -34.74
N GLY A 160 -5.80 -27.02 -33.77
CA GLY A 160 -7.08 -27.67 -34.03
C GLY A 160 -7.88 -28.03 -32.77
N PHE A 161 -8.98 -27.32 -32.54
CA PHE A 161 -10.13 -27.77 -31.75
C PHE A 161 -10.06 -27.69 -30.20
N PHE A 162 -8.98 -28.11 -29.53
CA PHE A 162 -8.94 -28.07 -28.05
C PHE A 162 -8.74 -26.66 -27.46
N GLU A 163 -8.18 -25.74 -28.24
CA GLU A 163 -7.85 -24.38 -27.83
C GLU A 163 -9.11 -23.55 -27.49
N SER A 164 -10.17 -23.62 -28.31
CA SER A 164 -11.37 -22.79 -28.10
C SER A 164 -12.26 -23.25 -26.95
N VAL A 165 -12.21 -24.54 -26.61
CA VAL A 165 -13.02 -25.12 -25.52
C VAL A 165 -12.33 -24.88 -24.17
N TRP A 166 -11.01 -24.97 -24.13
CA TRP A 166 -10.24 -24.73 -22.91
C TRP A 166 -10.21 -23.25 -22.51
N THR A 167 -9.99 -22.33 -23.47
CA THR A 167 -10.03 -20.88 -23.20
C THR A 167 -11.41 -20.43 -22.71
N GLY A 168 -12.49 -21.02 -23.21
CA GLY A 168 -13.85 -20.68 -22.80
C GLY A 168 -14.19 -21.08 -21.35
N ILE A 169 -13.74 -22.27 -20.92
CA ILE A 169 -13.90 -22.71 -19.53
C ILE A 169 -12.98 -21.92 -18.60
N GLU A 170 -11.76 -21.61 -19.06
CA GLU A 170 -10.80 -20.78 -18.34
C GLU A 170 -11.32 -19.36 -18.10
N ASP A 171 -11.92 -18.71 -19.10
CA ASP A 171 -12.50 -17.37 -18.96
C ASP A 171 -13.64 -17.34 -17.93
N ILE A 172 -14.45 -18.40 -17.87
CA ILE A 172 -15.53 -18.53 -16.88
C ILE A 172 -14.94 -18.72 -15.47
N CYS A 173 -13.99 -19.63 -15.29
CA CYS A 173 -13.31 -19.83 -14.01
C CYS A 173 -12.57 -18.57 -13.55
N MET A 174 -11.99 -17.80 -14.47
CA MET A 174 -11.30 -16.55 -14.18
C MET A 174 -12.25 -15.40 -13.87
N THR A 175 -13.45 -15.40 -14.46
CA THR A 175 -14.49 -14.45 -14.11
C THR A 175 -15.03 -14.75 -12.71
N ILE A 176 -15.21 -16.03 -12.39
CA ILE A 176 -15.62 -16.49 -11.05
C ILE A 176 -14.54 -16.15 -10.02
N TRP A 177 -13.27 -16.47 -10.28
CA TRP A 177 -12.14 -16.15 -9.40
C TRP A 177 -11.98 -14.65 -9.20
N ARG A 178 -11.97 -13.84 -10.28
CA ARG A 178 -11.93 -12.37 -10.17
C ARG A 178 -13.10 -11.82 -9.37
N THR A 179 -14.29 -12.38 -9.54
CA THR A 179 -15.47 -11.95 -8.79
C THR A 179 -15.35 -12.31 -7.31
N LEU A 180 -14.89 -13.52 -6.99
CA LEU A 180 -14.64 -13.98 -5.62
C LEU A 180 -13.53 -13.17 -4.95
N HIS A 181 -12.38 -12.98 -5.59
CA HIS A 181 -11.27 -12.19 -5.07
C HIS A 181 -11.69 -10.72 -4.85
N ARG A 182 -12.43 -10.14 -5.79
CA ARG A 182 -12.97 -8.78 -5.65
C ARG A 182 -13.99 -8.68 -4.52
N LEU A 183 -14.83 -9.70 -4.35
CA LEU A 183 -15.79 -9.78 -3.24
C LEU A 183 -15.05 -9.92 -1.91
N LEU A 184 -14.04 -10.79 -1.81
CA LEU A 184 -13.25 -11.00 -0.60
C LEU A 184 -12.51 -9.72 -0.21
N THR A 185 -11.86 -9.06 -1.17
CA THR A 185 -11.16 -7.79 -0.96
C THR A 185 -12.13 -6.69 -0.51
N LYS A 186 -13.32 -6.62 -1.13
CA LYS A 186 -14.39 -5.70 -0.69
C LYS A 186 -14.92 -6.06 0.69
N MET A 187 -15.03 -7.34 1.02
CA MET A 187 -15.44 -7.80 2.36
C MET A 187 -14.40 -7.37 3.38
N ILE A 188 -13.12 -7.69 3.17
CA ILE A 188 -12.00 -7.28 4.02
C ILE A 188 -11.96 -5.75 4.17
N TYR A 189 -12.14 -5.00 3.08
CA TYR A 189 -12.24 -3.55 3.11
C TYR A 189 -13.43 -3.07 3.96
N THR A 190 -14.62 -3.65 3.75
CA THR A 190 -15.83 -3.28 4.50
C THR A 190 -15.69 -3.64 5.97
N PHE A 191 -15.06 -4.78 6.29
CA PHE A 191 -14.72 -5.18 7.66
C PHE A 191 -13.70 -4.23 8.28
N LYS A 192 -12.61 -3.87 7.59
CA LYS A 192 -11.63 -2.88 8.07
C LYS A 192 -12.28 -1.53 8.35
N VAL A 193 -13.14 -1.05 7.45
CA VAL A 193 -13.87 0.23 7.61
C VAL A 193 -14.94 0.14 8.71
N ALA A 194 -15.63 -0.99 8.85
CA ALA A 194 -16.61 -1.21 9.90
C ALA A 194 -15.95 -1.33 11.27
N LEU A 195 -14.81 -2.04 11.37
CA LEU A 195 -14.00 -2.14 12.59
C LEU A 195 -13.46 -0.77 13.00
N ALA A 196 -12.93 0.01 12.04
CA ALA A 196 -12.50 1.39 12.30
C ALA A 196 -13.66 2.33 12.74
N ARG A 197 -14.92 1.99 12.44
CA ARG A 197 -16.10 2.76 12.88
C ARG A 197 -16.66 2.29 14.22
N LEU A 198 -16.41 1.04 14.61
CA LEU A 198 -16.84 0.47 15.89
C LEU A 198 -15.86 0.79 17.04
N GLU A 199 -14.62 1.19 16.72
CA GLU A 199 -13.56 1.61 17.66
C GLU A 199 -13.72 3.04 18.22
N LYS A 200 -14.93 3.44 18.64
CA LYS A 200 -15.10 4.62 19.51
C LYS A 200 -14.66 4.35 20.98
N LEU A 201 -14.09 3.17 21.23
CA LEU A 201 -13.49 2.76 22.49
C LEU A 201 -12.00 2.50 22.26
N ARG A 202 -11.20 3.54 22.52
CA ARG A 202 -9.73 3.54 22.56
C ARG A 202 -9.06 2.99 21.28
N PHE A 203 -8.75 3.91 20.38
CA PHE A 203 -7.73 3.69 19.35
C PHE A 203 -6.34 3.55 19.98
N SER A 204 -6.07 2.39 20.58
CA SER A 204 -4.75 1.74 20.52
C SER A 204 -4.66 1.04 19.16
N CYS A 205 -4.65 1.82 18.07
CA CYS A 205 -4.63 1.31 16.70
C CYS A 205 -3.23 0.90 16.27
N PHE A 206 -2.64 0.01 17.05
CA PHE A 206 -1.50 -0.81 16.69
C PHE A 206 -1.58 -2.14 17.45
N GLY A 207 -2.79 -2.70 17.42
CA GLY A 207 -3.15 -4.02 17.93
C GLY A 207 -3.93 -4.84 16.92
N ILE A 208 -4.11 -4.36 15.69
CA ILE A 208 -4.47 -5.23 14.57
C ILE A 208 -3.15 -5.73 13.99
N SER A 209 -2.66 -6.81 14.59
CA SER A 209 -1.84 -7.78 13.88
C SER A 209 -2.70 -8.28 12.71
N VAL A 210 -2.61 -7.61 11.57
CA VAL A 210 -2.70 -8.37 10.32
C VAL A 210 -1.41 -9.16 10.33
N ASP A 211 -1.51 -10.48 10.48
CA ASP A 211 -0.43 -11.40 10.16
C ASP A 211 -0.11 -11.24 8.66
N ALA A 212 0.53 -10.13 8.30
CA ALA A 212 1.53 -10.13 7.28
C ALA A 212 2.76 -10.66 7.99
N HIS A 213 2.84 -11.99 8.10
CA HIS A 213 4.13 -12.63 8.26
C HIS A 213 4.95 -12.25 7.03
N PHE A 214 5.62 -11.10 7.11
CA PHE A 214 6.74 -10.78 6.25
C PHE A 214 7.76 -11.86 6.56
N HIS A 215 7.85 -12.85 5.68
CA HIS A 215 8.91 -13.83 5.78
C HIS A 215 10.22 -13.07 5.89
N GLN A 216 10.88 -13.27 7.03
CA GLN A 216 12.23 -12.83 7.27
C GLN A 216 13.04 -13.15 6.03
N TYR A 217 13.57 -12.10 5.40
CA TYR A 217 14.37 -12.13 4.20
C TYR A 217 15.43 -13.22 4.34
N ARG A 218 15.21 -14.37 3.71
CA ARG A 218 16.33 -15.22 3.31
C ARG A 218 16.99 -14.46 2.19
N SER A 219 18.09 -13.79 2.51
CA SER A 219 19.06 -13.35 1.52
C SER A 219 19.22 -14.50 0.54
N LEU A 220 18.88 -14.27 -0.73
CA LEU A 220 19.27 -15.16 -1.81
C LEU A 220 20.80 -15.16 -1.79
N GLU A 221 21.39 -16.11 -1.06
CA GLU A 221 22.79 -16.44 -1.27
C GLU A 221 22.91 -16.85 -2.74
N PRO A 222 23.91 -16.33 -3.46
CA PRO A 222 24.16 -16.75 -4.82
C PRO A 222 24.66 -18.20 -4.75
N GLU A 223 23.76 -19.17 -4.96
CA GLU A 223 24.19 -20.53 -5.24
C GLU A 223 25.12 -20.47 -6.45
N ALA A 224 26.32 -20.99 -6.22
CA ALA A 224 27.45 -20.90 -7.11
C ALA A 224 27.05 -21.29 -8.54
N VAL A 225 27.25 -20.33 -9.46
CA VAL A 225 27.29 -20.57 -10.90
C VAL A 225 28.36 -21.63 -11.15
N THR A 226 27.94 -22.89 -11.26
CA THR A 226 28.71 -23.93 -11.93
C THR A 226 28.73 -23.57 -13.41
N THR A 227 29.87 -23.02 -13.80
CA THR A 227 30.31 -22.82 -15.17
C THR A 227 30.19 -24.11 -15.99
N GLY A 228 29.50 -24.03 -17.13
CA GLY A 228 29.65 -24.95 -18.24
C GLY A 228 28.51 -25.95 -18.42
N ASP A 229 27.43 -25.52 -19.09
CA ASP A 229 26.95 -26.18 -20.32
C ASP A 229 25.74 -25.42 -20.88
N GLY A 230 25.67 -25.30 -22.20
CA GLY A 230 24.57 -24.65 -22.93
C GLY A 230 23.29 -25.47 -22.88
N HIS A 231 22.66 -25.56 -21.71
CA HIS A 231 21.35 -26.18 -21.57
C HIS A 231 20.25 -25.20 -21.94
N GLU A 232 19.65 -25.43 -23.11
CA GLU A 232 18.32 -24.93 -23.45
C GLU A 232 17.38 -25.21 -22.25
N MET A 233 16.83 -24.14 -21.67
CA MET A 233 15.89 -24.26 -20.56
C MET A 233 14.60 -24.91 -21.09
N SER A 234 14.19 -26.03 -20.51
CA SER A 234 12.96 -26.68 -20.95
C SER A 234 11.73 -25.79 -20.67
N THR A 235 10.76 -25.80 -21.59
CA THR A 235 9.52 -25.00 -21.52
C THR A 235 8.80 -25.07 -20.16
N PRO A 236 8.66 -26.25 -19.51
CA PRO A 236 8.02 -26.34 -18.19
C PRO A 236 8.82 -25.66 -17.08
N LYS A 237 10.16 -25.67 -17.16
CA LYS A 237 11.05 -25.06 -16.17
C LYS A 237 10.94 -23.53 -16.25
N LEU A 238 10.95 -22.97 -17.46
CA LEU A 238 10.77 -21.54 -17.70
C LEU A 238 9.44 -21.03 -17.14
N VAL A 239 8.33 -21.72 -17.42
CA VAL A 239 7.00 -21.31 -16.90
C VAL A 239 6.98 -21.35 -15.37
N GLY A 240 7.66 -22.32 -14.76
CA GLY A 240 7.81 -22.41 -13.30
C GLY A 240 8.63 -21.26 -12.70
N GLU A 241 9.76 -20.91 -13.30
CA GLU A 241 10.62 -19.80 -12.84
C GLU A 241 9.93 -18.44 -13.00
N VAL A 242 9.33 -18.17 -14.17
CA VAL A 242 8.53 -16.96 -14.40
C VAL A 242 7.35 -16.88 -13.43
N GLY A 243 6.72 -18.02 -13.12
CA GLY A 243 5.67 -18.13 -12.11
C GLY A 243 6.15 -17.69 -10.72
N ALA A 244 7.26 -18.25 -10.26
CA ALA A 244 7.85 -17.91 -8.96
C ALA A 244 8.26 -16.43 -8.86
N ASP A 245 8.84 -15.88 -9.92
CA ASP A 245 9.20 -14.45 -9.98
C ASP A 245 7.96 -13.54 -9.98
N CYS A 246 6.88 -13.96 -10.65
CA CYS A 246 5.60 -13.25 -10.62
C CYS A 246 4.95 -13.31 -9.22
N ASP A 247 5.00 -14.45 -8.54
CA ASP A 247 4.50 -14.59 -7.16
C ASP A 247 5.28 -13.68 -6.19
N ALA A 248 6.60 -13.64 -6.33
CA ALA A 248 7.46 -12.73 -5.57
C ALA A 248 7.12 -11.24 -5.85
N LEU A 249 6.87 -10.89 -7.11
CA LEU A 249 6.39 -9.55 -7.49
C LEU A 249 5.05 -9.20 -6.85
N ILE A 250 4.09 -10.13 -6.86
CA ILE A 250 2.75 -9.91 -6.29
C ILE A 250 2.84 -9.66 -4.78
N ALA A 251 3.65 -10.45 -4.06
CA ALA A 251 3.85 -10.25 -2.62
C ALA A 251 4.36 -8.83 -2.32
N LYS A 252 5.37 -8.38 -3.07
CA LYS A 252 5.94 -7.03 -2.90
C LYS A 252 4.97 -5.92 -3.30
N LEU A 253 4.28 -6.04 -4.42
CA LEU A 253 3.27 -5.07 -4.85
C LEU A 253 2.08 -4.97 -3.87
N THR A 254 1.73 -6.05 -3.20
CA THR A 254 0.70 -6.08 -2.14
C THR A 254 1.13 -5.29 -0.90
N ALA A 255 2.43 -5.22 -0.59
CA ALA A 255 2.95 -4.37 0.48
C ALA A 255 2.71 -2.89 0.17
N PHE A 256 2.91 -2.45 -1.08
CA PHE A 256 2.58 -1.08 -1.51
C PHE A 256 1.09 -0.77 -1.37
N GLU A 257 0.22 -1.68 -1.80
CA GLU A 257 -1.22 -1.54 -1.60
C GLU A 257 -1.55 -1.35 -0.11
N SER A 258 -0.98 -2.21 0.74
CA SER A 258 -1.22 -2.21 2.19
C SER A 258 -0.83 -0.90 2.85
N VAL A 259 0.32 -0.32 2.48
CA VAL A 259 0.75 0.98 3.02
C VAL A 259 -0.19 2.11 2.60
N TRP A 260 -0.68 2.11 1.36
CA TRP A 260 -1.66 3.12 0.94
C TRP A 260 -3.01 2.98 1.67
N HIS A 261 -3.41 1.76 2.05
CA HIS A 261 -4.55 1.56 2.94
C HIS A 261 -4.30 2.14 4.34
N VAL A 262 -3.09 2.02 4.89
CA VAL A 262 -2.74 2.65 6.18
C VAL A 262 -2.83 4.17 6.10
N VAL A 263 -2.32 4.78 5.01
CA VAL A 263 -2.44 6.22 4.78
C VAL A 263 -3.91 6.64 4.67
N HIS A 264 -4.74 5.84 3.99
CA HIS A 264 -6.17 6.08 3.86
C HIS A 264 -6.86 6.08 5.23
N LEU A 265 -6.60 5.06 6.05
CA LEU A 265 -7.14 4.96 7.42
C LEU A 265 -6.70 6.14 8.28
N ALA A 266 -5.42 6.53 8.24
CA ALA A 266 -4.93 7.67 8.99
C ALA A 266 -5.63 8.99 8.60
N CYS A 267 -5.89 9.21 7.31
CA CYS A 267 -6.66 10.36 6.84
C CYS A 267 -8.13 10.31 7.29
N LEU A 268 -8.74 9.11 7.33
CA LEU A 268 -10.11 8.94 7.84
C LEU A 268 -10.20 9.26 9.33
N THR A 269 -9.24 8.76 10.12
CA THR A 269 -9.15 9.05 11.55
C THR A 269 -9.00 10.55 11.79
N LEU A 270 -8.07 11.20 11.09
CA LEU A 270 -7.90 12.66 11.18
C LEU A 270 -9.18 13.42 10.82
N SER A 271 -9.90 12.98 9.79
CA SER A 271 -11.19 13.59 9.42
C SER A 271 -12.21 13.47 10.55
N SER A 272 -12.29 12.32 11.20
CA SER A 272 -13.20 12.09 12.33
C SER A 272 -12.81 12.97 13.52
N ASP A 273 -11.52 13.03 13.85
CA ASP A 273 -11.00 13.81 14.97
C ASP A 273 -11.24 15.31 14.74
N LEU A 274 -10.98 15.82 13.53
CA LEU A 274 -11.25 17.21 13.21
C LEU A 274 -12.75 17.54 13.22
N ALA A 275 -13.60 16.63 12.75
CA ALA A 275 -15.05 16.81 12.82
C ALA A 275 -15.53 16.85 14.28
N MET A 276 -14.96 16.00 15.14
CA MET A 276 -15.26 16.00 16.57
C MET A 276 -14.79 17.29 17.24
N ALA A 277 -13.54 17.72 16.98
CA ALA A 277 -13.00 18.98 17.47
C ALA A 277 -13.86 20.18 17.06
N LYS A 278 -14.29 20.22 15.79
CA LYS A 278 -15.22 21.25 15.29
C LYS A 278 -16.53 21.24 16.07
N SER A 279 -17.07 20.07 16.39
CA SER A 279 -18.34 19.97 17.13
C SER A 279 -18.25 20.57 18.55
N PHE A 280 -17.12 20.43 19.25
CA PHE A 280 -16.89 21.07 20.56
C PHE A 280 -16.87 22.61 20.50
N THR A 281 -16.57 23.19 19.34
CA THR A 281 -16.69 24.64 19.12
C THR A 281 -18.12 25.10 18.85
N MET A 282 -19.04 24.16 18.60
CA MET A 282 -20.44 24.40 18.23
C MET A 282 -21.44 24.00 19.32
N THR A 283 -21.02 23.25 20.35
CA THR A 283 -21.87 22.92 21.50
C THR A 283 -22.27 24.16 22.30
N TYR A 284 -23.35 24.06 23.08
CA TYR A 284 -23.79 25.11 23.99
C TYR A 284 -23.85 24.57 25.44
N PRO A 285 -22.97 25.02 26.36
CA PRO A 285 -21.85 25.93 26.10
C PRO A 285 -20.72 25.28 25.26
N PRO A 286 -19.89 26.08 24.56
CA PRO A 286 -18.70 25.57 23.88
C PRO A 286 -17.73 24.93 24.87
N VAL A 287 -16.95 23.95 24.42
CA VAL A 287 -15.94 23.26 25.25
C VAL A 287 -14.55 23.38 24.63
N PRO A 288 -13.87 24.54 24.74
CA PRO A 288 -12.59 24.80 24.07
C PRO A 288 -11.50 23.80 24.48
N GLN A 289 -11.43 23.44 25.77
CA GLN A 289 -10.45 22.48 26.29
C GLN A 289 -10.60 21.08 25.67
N ALA A 290 -11.83 20.67 25.34
CA ALA A 290 -12.09 19.40 24.66
C ALA A 290 -11.64 19.45 23.19
N CYS A 291 -11.85 20.59 22.52
CA CYS A 291 -11.30 20.83 21.18
C CYS A 291 -9.76 20.70 21.18
N ASP A 292 -9.09 21.43 22.09
CA ASP A 292 -7.63 21.48 22.15
C ASP A 292 -7.02 20.11 22.50
N SER A 293 -7.65 19.38 23.42
CA SER A 293 -7.24 18.03 23.80
C SER A 293 -7.40 17.03 22.66
N ASN A 294 -8.50 17.12 21.91
CA ASN A 294 -8.77 16.25 20.77
C ASN A 294 -7.78 16.50 19.62
N LEU A 295 -7.50 17.76 19.30
CA LEU A 295 -6.49 18.12 18.29
C LEU A 295 -5.08 17.63 18.67
N ARG A 296 -4.72 17.73 19.96
CA ARG A 296 -3.43 17.23 20.46
C ARG A 296 -3.32 15.72 20.32
N ALA A 297 -4.37 14.99 20.68
CA ALA A 297 -4.41 13.53 20.54
C ALA A 297 -4.22 13.09 19.09
N ALA A 298 -4.91 13.74 18.14
CA ALA A 298 -4.75 13.45 16.72
C ALA A 298 -3.31 13.68 16.21
N SER A 299 -2.64 14.75 16.67
CA SER A 299 -1.26 15.05 16.25
C SER A 299 -0.23 13.98 16.61
N LEU A 300 -0.39 13.33 17.77
CA LEU A 300 0.54 12.30 18.23
C LEU A 300 0.52 11.07 17.30
N VAL A 301 -0.64 10.74 16.74
CA VAL A 301 -0.83 9.58 15.86
C VAL A 301 -0.18 9.80 14.49
N HIS A 302 -0.19 11.03 13.97
CA HIS A 302 0.25 11.31 12.60
C HIS A 302 1.74 11.63 12.45
N THR A 303 2.44 11.97 13.53
CA THR A 303 3.87 12.35 13.47
C THR A 303 4.75 11.25 12.85
N PRO A 304 4.66 9.97 13.27
CA PRO A 304 5.43 8.90 12.64
C PRO A 304 5.09 8.69 11.16
N LEU A 305 3.84 8.91 10.77
CA LEU A 305 3.40 8.78 9.39
C LEU A 305 3.98 9.88 8.50
N VAL A 306 4.10 11.12 9.02
CA VAL A 306 4.78 12.23 8.33
C VAL A 306 6.24 11.90 8.06
N GLU A 307 6.97 11.37 9.05
CA GLU A 307 8.36 10.92 8.91
C GLU A 307 8.48 9.89 7.78
N CYS A 308 7.64 8.84 7.83
CA CYS A 308 7.63 7.75 6.86
C CYS A 308 7.31 8.22 5.43
N LEU A 309 6.27 9.04 5.27
CA LEU A 309 5.85 9.56 3.96
C LEU A 309 6.90 10.50 3.36
N ASN A 310 7.56 11.34 4.18
CA ASN A 310 8.65 12.21 3.72
C ASN A 310 9.85 11.39 3.25
N ALA A 311 10.25 10.38 4.02
CA ALA A 311 11.35 9.50 3.64
C ALA A 311 11.04 8.80 2.30
N TYR A 312 9.85 8.20 2.19
CA TYR A 312 9.40 7.52 0.97
C TYR A 312 9.33 8.45 -0.25
N ALA A 313 8.83 9.68 -0.07
CA ALA A 313 8.77 10.68 -1.13
C ALA A 313 10.17 11.03 -1.69
N MET A 314 11.20 10.94 -0.84
CA MET A 314 12.60 11.17 -1.21
C MET A 314 13.33 9.91 -1.68
N GLY A 315 12.64 8.75 -1.73
CA GLY A 315 13.26 7.46 -2.02
C GLY A 315 14.23 6.99 -0.94
N LYS A 316 14.00 7.38 0.31
CA LYS A 316 14.80 7.03 1.49
C LYS A 316 13.97 6.20 2.47
N SER A 317 14.67 5.47 3.33
CA SER A 317 14.06 4.78 4.46
C SER A 317 13.89 5.73 5.67
N PRO A 318 12.81 5.60 6.46
CA PRO A 318 12.65 6.36 7.70
C PRO A 318 13.66 5.89 8.76
N ASP A 319 14.08 6.81 9.64
CA ASP A 319 14.96 6.47 10.77
C ASP A 319 14.21 5.56 11.77
N LEU A 320 14.81 4.42 12.13
CA LEU A 320 14.23 3.45 13.07
C LEU A 320 14.39 3.82 14.55
N VAL A 321 15.08 4.93 14.84
CA VAL A 321 15.33 5.45 16.20
C VAL A 321 14.04 5.96 16.85
#